data_AF-A0A945PUF4-F1
#
_entry.id   AF-A0A945PUF4-F1
#
_cell.length_a   1.000
_cell.length_b   1.000
_cell.length_c   1.000
_cell.angle_alpha   90.00
_cell.angle_beta   90.00
_cell.angle_gamma   90.00
#
_symmetry.space_group_name_H-M   'P 1'
#
loop_
_entity.id
_entity.type
_entity.pdbx_description
1 polymer ?
#
loop_
_entity_poly.entity_id
_entity_poly.type
_entity_poly.pdbx_seq_one_letter_code
_entity_poly.pdbx_strand_id
1 'polypeptide(L)'
;MAADLGIAAFEGVWKGNAVSESEVSANFQLTSRDIDVTVRSEAGGGFNIVWNTVQRQKGDPNNPRAKLKSTKMQFAPARAGVWRGAGSGDPLNSAKPIAWAYVKDRSLTIVSLQIYADGRHETQIYRRSLSGTGMVLEFIRSVDGKQVRQASGRLIKVAK
;
A
#
# COMPACT_ATOMS: atom_id res chain seq x y z
N MET A 1 22.05 16.23 -7.42
CA MET A 1 20.81 15.50 -7.06
C MET A 1 21.14 14.01 -7.01
N ALA A 2 20.71 13.29 -5.97
CA ALA A 2 20.86 11.83 -5.95
C ALA A 2 19.89 11.23 -6.98
N ALA A 3 20.32 10.18 -7.68
CA ALA A 3 19.41 9.43 -8.55
C ALA A 3 18.34 8.73 -7.71
N ASP A 4 17.10 8.71 -8.21
CA ASP A 4 16.03 7.93 -7.60
C ASP A 4 16.42 6.45 -7.51
N LEU A 5 16.00 5.77 -6.44
CA LEU A 5 16.21 4.33 -6.34
C LEU A 5 15.46 3.58 -7.44
N GLY A 6 16.05 2.49 -7.94
CA GLY A 6 15.33 1.54 -8.78
C GLY A 6 14.37 0.67 -7.97
N ILE A 7 13.39 0.06 -8.64
CA ILE A 7 12.45 -0.88 -7.99
C ILE A 7 13.15 -2.05 -7.28
N ALA A 8 14.32 -2.47 -7.80
CA ALA A 8 15.17 -3.51 -7.21
C ALA A 8 15.56 -3.22 -5.75
N ALA A 9 15.65 -1.94 -5.34
CA ALA A 9 15.96 -1.57 -3.96
C ALA A 9 14.86 -2.01 -2.96
N PHE A 10 13.62 -2.15 -3.44
CA PHE A 10 12.47 -2.52 -2.62
C PHE A 10 12.23 -4.04 -2.58
N GLU A 11 12.89 -4.83 -3.44
CA GLU A 11 12.74 -6.28 -3.49
C GLU A 11 13.05 -6.93 -2.14
N GLY A 12 12.19 -7.83 -1.72
CA GLY A 12 12.30 -8.46 -0.42
C GLY A 12 10.96 -8.87 0.17
N VAL A 13 11.06 -9.65 1.25
CA VAL A 13 9.99 -9.79 2.23
C VAL A 13 10.30 -8.86 3.40
N TRP A 14 9.33 -8.00 3.72
CA TRP A 14 9.40 -7.01 4.78
C TRP A 14 8.32 -7.33 5.80
N LYS A 15 8.65 -7.30 7.10
CA LYS A 15 7.70 -7.60 8.18
C LYS A 15 7.79 -6.59 9.29
N GLY A 16 6.66 -6.30 9.93
CA GLY A 16 6.60 -5.45 11.11
C GLY A 16 5.17 -5.10 11.48
N ASN A 17 4.98 -3.90 12.03
CA ASN A 17 3.71 -3.45 12.56
C ASN A 17 3.30 -2.11 11.95
N ALA A 18 1.99 -1.93 11.78
CA ALA A 18 1.41 -0.67 11.37
C ALA A 18 0.23 -0.29 12.28
N VAL A 19 0.11 1.00 12.53
CA VAL A 19 -0.94 1.62 13.33
C VAL A 19 -1.86 2.39 12.41
N SER A 20 -3.18 2.17 12.52
CA SER A 20 -4.19 2.85 11.70
C SER A 20 -5.05 3.77 12.56
N GLU A 21 -5.31 4.97 12.02
CA GLU A 21 -6.18 6.00 12.56
C GLU A 21 -7.31 6.30 11.55
N SER A 22 -8.53 6.54 12.03
CA SER A 22 -9.71 6.87 11.22
C SER A 22 -10.45 8.05 11.87
N GLU A 23 -10.94 9.00 11.07
CA GLU A 23 -11.67 10.19 11.55
C GLU A 23 -13.11 9.90 12.03
N VAL A 24 -13.64 8.69 11.81
CA VAL A 24 -15.09 8.40 11.95
C VAL A 24 -15.59 8.37 13.40
N SER A 25 -14.76 8.62 14.41
CA SER A 25 -15.26 8.90 15.76
C SER A 25 -14.23 9.65 16.61
N ALA A 26 -14.70 10.66 17.36
CA ALA A 26 -13.97 11.34 18.44
C ALA A 26 -13.38 10.39 19.52
N ASN A 27 -13.69 9.10 19.44
CA ASN A 27 -13.02 8.01 20.14
C ASN A 27 -11.96 7.38 19.23
N PHE A 28 -10.72 7.87 19.30
CA PHE A 28 -9.57 7.36 18.54
C PHE A 28 -9.38 5.84 18.76
N GLN A 29 -9.86 5.00 17.84
CA GLN A 29 -9.52 3.58 17.83
C GLN A 29 -8.19 3.37 17.09
N LEU A 30 -7.10 3.53 17.83
CA LEU A 30 -5.78 3.13 17.39
C LEU A 30 -5.73 1.60 17.25
N THR A 31 -5.70 1.07 16.02
CA THR A 31 -5.52 -0.38 15.82
C THR A 31 -4.11 -0.68 15.31
N SER A 32 -3.33 -1.39 16.12
CA SER A 32 -2.06 -1.98 15.70
C SER A 32 -2.30 -3.30 14.94
N ARG A 33 -1.56 -3.52 13.87
CA ARG A 33 -1.70 -4.69 12.99
C ARG A 33 -0.33 -5.19 12.56
N ASP A 34 -0.15 -6.51 12.62
CA ASP A 34 0.98 -7.15 11.96
C ASP A 34 0.80 -6.99 10.44
N ILE A 35 1.87 -6.61 9.76
CA ILE A 35 1.88 -6.41 8.31
C ILE A 35 3.15 -7.02 7.71
N ASP A 36 2.98 -7.66 6.57
CA ASP A 36 4.06 -8.05 5.69
C ASP A 36 3.87 -7.45 4.29
N VAL A 37 4.99 -7.15 3.65
CA VAL A 37 5.06 -6.64 2.28
C VAL A 37 6.09 -7.47 1.54
N THR A 38 5.71 -8.04 0.42
CA THR A 38 6.61 -8.75 -0.49
C THR A 38 6.67 -8.00 -1.80
N VAL A 39 7.87 -7.67 -2.26
CA VAL A 39 8.13 -7.04 -3.56
C VAL A 39 9.02 -7.97 -4.37
N ARG A 40 8.65 -8.21 -5.63
CA ARG A 40 9.42 -9.00 -6.59
C ARG A 40 9.43 -8.30 -7.94
N SER A 41 10.60 -8.09 -8.54
CA SER A 41 10.67 -7.66 -9.93
C SER A 41 10.24 -8.78 -10.88
N GLU A 42 9.75 -8.39 -12.03
CA GLU A 42 9.35 -9.29 -13.12
C GLU A 42 10.23 -9.04 -14.35
N ALA A 43 10.34 -10.05 -15.21
CA ALA A 43 10.98 -9.89 -16.51
C ALA A 43 10.31 -8.74 -17.29
N GLY A 44 11.10 -7.95 -18.01
CA GLY A 44 10.59 -6.78 -18.74
C GLY A 44 10.45 -5.51 -17.91
N GLY A 45 11.00 -5.47 -16.68
CA GLY A 45 11.08 -4.25 -15.87
C GLY A 45 9.83 -3.94 -15.04
N GLY A 46 8.85 -4.84 -15.02
CA GLY A 46 7.70 -4.78 -14.12
C GLY A 46 8.02 -5.26 -12.71
N PHE A 47 7.00 -5.27 -11.85
CA PHE A 47 7.10 -5.87 -10.53
C PHE A 47 5.72 -6.29 -10.01
N ASN A 48 5.71 -7.23 -9.07
CA ASN A 48 4.56 -7.54 -8.26
C ASN A 48 4.81 -7.15 -6.80
N ILE A 49 3.72 -6.79 -6.14
CA ILE A 49 3.72 -6.48 -4.73
C ILE A 49 2.52 -7.13 -4.06
N VAL A 50 2.77 -7.77 -2.94
CA VAL A 50 1.76 -8.36 -2.07
C VAL A 50 1.92 -7.73 -0.70
N TRP A 51 0.83 -7.33 -0.07
CA TRP A 51 0.86 -7.02 1.36
C TRP A 51 -0.28 -7.69 2.07
N ASN A 52 0.02 -8.23 3.25
CA ASN A 52 -0.94 -8.87 4.10
C ASN A 52 -1.04 -8.11 5.42
N THR A 53 -2.25 -7.93 5.93
CA THR A 53 -2.50 -7.32 7.22
C THR A 53 -3.28 -8.30 8.08
N VAL A 54 -2.73 -8.66 9.24
CA VAL A 54 -3.42 -9.48 10.24
C VAL A 54 -4.24 -8.56 11.14
N GLN A 55 -5.56 -8.70 11.07
CA GLN A 55 -6.47 -8.06 12.00
C GLN A 55 -6.79 -9.07 13.11
N ARG A 56 -6.26 -8.83 14.32
CA ARG A 56 -6.71 -9.56 15.51
C ARG A 56 -8.06 -8.97 15.93
N GLN A 57 -9.14 -9.74 15.80
CA GLN A 57 -10.43 -9.30 16.29
C GLN A 57 -10.44 -9.33 17.83
N LYS A 58 -11.09 -8.35 18.45
CA LYS A 58 -11.44 -8.45 19.88
C LYS A 58 -12.51 -9.54 20.00
N GLY A 59 -12.19 -10.60 20.74
CA GLY A 59 -13.03 -11.79 20.96
C GLY A 59 -12.56 -12.53 22.21
N ASP A 60 -13.02 -13.76 22.42
CA ASP A 60 -12.63 -14.61 23.55
C ASP A 60 -11.10 -14.61 23.74
N PRO A 61 -10.57 -14.19 24.91
CA PRO A 61 -9.14 -14.23 25.22
C PRO A 61 -8.50 -15.60 24.98
N ASN A 62 -9.29 -16.67 24.99
CA ASN A 62 -8.84 -18.04 24.77
C ASN A 62 -8.87 -18.49 23.31
N ASN A 63 -9.48 -17.73 22.37
CA ASN A 63 -9.53 -18.10 20.95
C ASN A 63 -9.70 -16.90 19.97
N PRO A 64 -8.73 -15.98 19.90
CA PRO A 64 -8.80 -14.84 18.99
C PRO A 64 -8.69 -15.29 17.52
N ARG A 65 -9.79 -15.17 16.76
CA ARG A 65 -9.78 -15.43 15.31
C ARG A 65 -9.07 -14.30 14.57
N ALA A 66 -7.85 -14.57 14.10
CA ALA A 66 -7.12 -13.66 13.23
C ALA A 66 -7.74 -13.62 11.83
N LYS A 67 -8.04 -12.42 11.31
CA LYS A 67 -8.45 -12.24 9.92
C LYS A 67 -7.29 -11.69 9.10
N LEU A 68 -6.81 -12.50 8.15
CA LEU A 68 -5.83 -12.08 7.16
C LEU A 68 -6.53 -11.29 6.04
N LYS A 69 -6.10 -10.06 5.79
CA LYS A 69 -6.44 -9.33 4.56
C LYS A 69 -5.21 -9.30 3.67
N SER A 70 -5.31 -9.92 2.49
CA SER A 70 -4.26 -9.91 1.48
C SER A 70 -4.63 -8.97 0.34
N THR A 71 -3.67 -8.22 -0.17
CA THR A 71 -3.81 -7.45 -1.41
C THR A 71 -2.60 -7.70 -2.28
N LYS A 72 -2.86 -8.02 -3.56
CA LYS A 72 -1.83 -8.24 -4.58
C LYS A 72 -2.05 -7.24 -5.71
N MET A 73 -0.97 -6.62 -6.15
CA MET A 73 -0.94 -5.79 -7.35
C MET A 73 0.27 -6.17 -8.21
N GLN A 74 0.09 -6.06 -9.52
CA GLN A 74 1.13 -6.26 -10.52
C GLN A 74 1.26 -4.99 -11.35
N PHE A 75 2.47 -4.64 -11.74
CA PHE A 75 2.78 -3.38 -12.38
C PHE A 75 3.69 -3.61 -13.59
N ALA A 76 3.30 -3.07 -14.75
CA ALA A 76 4.10 -3.07 -15.97
C ALA A 76 4.68 -1.67 -16.23
N PRO A 77 5.89 -1.54 -16.80
CA PRO A 77 6.46 -0.24 -17.14
C PRO A 77 5.51 0.58 -18.03
N ALA A 78 5.31 1.85 -17.69
CA ALA A 78 4.53 2.78 -18.49
C ALA A 78 5.43 3.89 -19.09
N ARG A 79 6.38 4.38 -18.29
CA ARG A 79 7.46 5.30 -18.69
C ARG A 79 8.58 5.21 -17.65
N ALA A 80 9.69 5.89 -17.88
CA ALA A 80 10.82 5.89 -16.94
C ALA A 80 10.35 6.21 -15.51
N GLY A 81 10.66 5.32 -14.56
CA GLY A 81 10.31 5.46 -13.14
C GLY A 81 8.82 5.36 -12.80
N VAL A 82 7.95 5.02 -13.77
CA VAL A 82 6.49 4.92 -13.57
C VAL A 82 5.96 3.62 -14.17
N TRP A 83 5.15 2.91 -13.38
CA TRP A 83 4.52 1.66 -13.78
C TRP A 83 3.00 1.78 -13.70
N ARG A 84 2.28 1.15 -14.63
CA ARG A 84 0.83 1.04 -14.63
C ARG A 84 0.42 -0.28 -13.98
N GLY A 85 -0.58 -0.24 -13.11
CA GLY A 85 -1.15 -1.43 -12.48
C GLY A 85 -1.88 -2.30 -13.50
N ALA A 86 -1.57 -3.59 -13.52
CA ALA A 86 -2.32 -4.59 -14.27
C ALA A 86 -3.77 -4.61 -13.80
N GLY A 87 -4.72 -4.72 -14.73
CA GLY A 87 -6.15 -4.65 -14.43
C GLY A 87 -6.72 -3.24 -14.25
N SER A 88 -5.90 -2.18 -14.37
CA SER A 88 -6.37 -0.80 -14.38
C SER A 88 -7.38 -0.56 -15.51
N GLY A 89 -8.57 -0.06 -15.18
CA GLY A 89 -9.60 0.33 -16.13
C GLY A 89 -9.61 1.83 -16.45
N ASP A 90 -10.62 2.26 -17.20
CA ASP A 90 -11.08 3.65 -17.20
C ASP A 90 -11.97 3.85 -15.97
N PRO A 91 -11.55 4.66 -14.99
CA PRO A 91 -12.29 4.80 -13.74
C PRO A 91 -13.62 5.55 -13.92
N LEU A 92 -13.79 6.35 -14.98
CA LEU A 92 -15.03 7.10 -15.21
C LEU A 92 -16.10 6.19 -15.83
N ASN A 93 -15.69 5.29 -16.72
CA ASN A 93 -16.58 4.41 -17.48
C ASN A 93 -16.66 2.98 -16.91
N SER A 94 -15.92 2.65 -15.85
CA SER A 94 -15.95 1.33 -15.22
C SER A 94 -15.75 1.41 -13.71
N ALA A 95 -16.31 0.44 -12.97
CA ALA A 95 -16.08 0.33 -11.53
C ALA A 95 -14.66 -0.12 -11.15
N LYS A 96 -13.78 -0.37 -12.13
CA LYS A 96 -12.41 -0.81 -11.88
C LYS A 96 -11.53 0.41 -11.58
N PRO A 97 -10.75 0.40 -10.48
CA PRO A 97 -9.82 1.49 -10.23
C PRO A 97 -8.73 1.53 -11.29
N ILE A 98 -8.13 2.72 -11.45
CA ILE A 98 -6.83 2.87 -12.10
C ILE A 98 -5.75 2.95 -11.02
N ALA A 99 -4.67 2.19 -11.18
CA ALA A 99 -3.53 2.24 -10.27
C ALA A 99 -2.22 2.47 -11.03
N TRP A 100 -1.31 3.20 -10.39
CA TRP A 100 0.06 3.37 -10.88
C TRP A 100 1.03 3.40 -9.72
N ALA A 101 2.28 3.06 -10.02
CA ALA A 101 3.38 3.15 -9.09
C ALA A 101 4.47 4.04 -9.65
N TYR A 102 5.22 4.69 -8.77
CA TYR A 102 6.43 5.41 -9.12
C TYR A 102 7.43 5.38 -7.96
N VAL A 103 8.71 5.52 -8.29
CA VAL A 103 9.74 5.77 -7.28
C VAL A 103 10.16 7.22 -7.36
N LYS A 104 10.27 7.85 -6.20
CA LYS A 104 10.90 9.15 -6.03
C LYS A 104 11.76 9.13 -4.78
N ASP A 105 12.99 9.62 -4.89
CA ASP A 105 14.03 9.53 -3.88
C ASP A 105 14.21 8.07 -3.42
N ARG A 106 13.79 7.77 -2.19
CA ARG A 106 13.86 6.43 -1.56
C ARG A 106 12.48 5.82 -1.32
N SER A 107 11.45 6.33 -2.00
CA SER A 107 10.06 6.00 -1.73
C SER A 107 9.38 5.38 -2.95
N LEU A 108 8.95 4.13 -2.81
CA LEU A 108 8.00 3.50 -3.73
C LEU A 108 6.60 3.94 -3.34
N THR A 109 5.93 4.66 -4.23
CA THR A 109 4.56 5.15 -4.05
C THR A 109 3.63 4.44 -5.02
N ILE A 110 2.54 3.89 -4.51
CA ILE A 110 1.43 3.34 -5.29
C ILE A 110 0.22 4.22 -5.05
N VAL A 111 -0.41 4.68 -6.12
CA VAL A 111 -1.66 5.43 -6.07
C VAL A 111 -2.74 4.60 -6.77
N SER A 112 -3.92 4.53 -6.15
CA SER A 112 -5.13 3.96 -6.74
C SER A 112 -6.23 5.00 -6.70
N LEU A 113 -6.92 5.19 -7.83
CA LEU A 113 -8.07 6.08 -7.98
C LEU A 113 -9.28 5.27 -8.43
N GLN A 114 -10.39 5.44 -7.73
CA GLN A 114 -11.69 4.91 -8.10
C GLN A 114 -12.71 6.05 -8.15
N ILE A 115 -13.55 6.07 -9.18
CA ILE A 115 -14.72 6.94 -9.25
C ILE A 115 -15.96 6.05 -9.03
N TYR A 116 -16.85 6.48 -8.15
CA TYR A 116 -18.09 5.79 -7.84
C TYR A 116 -19.19 6.22 -8.82
N ALA A 117 -20.29 5.45 -8.86
CA ALA A 117 -21.41 5.71 -9.77
C ALA A 117 -22.08 7.09 -9.56
N ASP A 118 -21.96 7.66 -8.36
CA ASP A 118 -22.47 9.00 -8.02
C ASP A 118 -21.47 10.14 -8.34
N GLY A 119 -20.34 9.82 -8.97
CA GLY A 119 -19.30 10.78 -9.34
C GLY A 119 -18.33 11.15 -8.23
N ARG A 120 -18.57 10.69 -6.98
CA ARG A 120 -17.58 10.80 -5.91
C ARG A 120 -16.36 9.96 -6.22
N HIS A 121 -15.22 10.31 -5.64
CA HIS A 121 -13.97 9.61 -5.90
C HIS A 121 -13.21 9.26 -4.62
N GLU A 122 -12.48 8.16 -4.71
CA GLU A 122 -11.57 7.71 -3.68
C GLU A 122 -10.15 7.63 -4.23
N THR A 123 -9.21 8.21 -3.49
CA THR A 123 -7.78 8.03 -3.72
C THR A 123 -7.16 7.29 -2.54
N GLN A 124 -6.42 6.23 -2.85
CA GLN A 124 -5.58 5.50 -1.90
C GLN A 124 -4.11 5.68 -2.28
N ILE A 125 -3.29 6.10 -1.33
CA ILE A 125 -1.84 6.28 -1.50
C ILE A 125 -1.13 5.35 -0.53
N TYR A 126 -0.27 4.48 -1.06
CA TYR A 126 0.63 3.63 -0.28
C TYR A 126 2.06 4.06 -0.53
N ARG A 127 2.75 4.55 0.50
CA ARG A 127 4.17 4.90 0.46
C ARG A 127 4.99 3.90 1.24
N ARG A 128 6.11 3.47 0.64
CA ARG A 128 7.11 2.58 1.22
C ARG A 128 8.45 3.26 1.08
N SER A 129 9.02 3.74 2.17
CA SER A 129 10.25 4.54 2.16
C SER A 129 11.37 3.79 2.84
N LEU A 130 12.48 3.55 2.13
CA LEU A 130 13.63 2.84 2.69
C LEU A 130 14.44 3.75 3.62
N SER A 131 14.60 3.34 4.87
CA SER A 131 15.32 4.07 5.91
C SER A 131 16.28 3.13 6.64
N GLY A 132 17.58 3.28 6.41
CA GLY A 132 18.60 2.38 6.96
C GLY A 132 18.34 0.93 6.53
N THR A 133 18.20 0.02 7.50
CA THR A 133 17.88 -1.40 7.30
C THR A 133 16.37 -1.69 7.23
N GLY A 134 15.53 -0.67 7.38
CA GLY A 134 14.08 -0.80 7.48
C GLY A 134 13.31 -0.08 6.37
N MET A 135 11.99 -0.22 6.45
CA MET A 135 11.02 0.44 5.58
C MET A 135 9.96 1.13 6.44
N VAL A 136 9.72 2.40 6.17
CA VAL A 136 8.58 3.15 6.73
C VAL A 136 7.40 2.98 5.78
N LEU A 137 6.24 2.63 6.35
CA LEU A 137 4.98 2.57 5.64
C LEU A 137 4.15 3.80 5.95
N GLU A 138 3.51 4.35 4.94
CA GLU A 138 2.43 5.32 5.09
C GLU A 138 1.29 4.94 4.15
N PHE A 139 0.08 5.03 4.65
CA PHE A 139 -1.14 4.83 3.90
C PHE A 139 -2.09 5.98 4.16
N ILE A 140 -2.64 6.54 3.09
CA ILE A 140 -3.67 7.58 3.15
C ILE A 140 -4.83 7.14 2.26
N ARG A 141 -6.04 7.29 2.79
CA ARG A 141 -7.29 7.17 2.03
C ARG A 141 -8.01 8.51 2.09
N SER A 142 -8.33 9.05 0.92
CA SER A 142 -9.16 10.25 0.80
C SER A 142 -10.40 9.95 -0.01
N VAL A 143 -11.54 10.49 0.41
CA VAL A 143 -12.81 10.46 -0.32
C VAL A 143 -13.24 11.90 -0.56
N ASP A 144 -13.45 12.26 -1.82
CA ASP A 144 -13.78 13.63 -2.25
C ASP A 144 -12.87 14.71 -1.64
N GLY A 145 -11.57 14.46 -1.71
CA GLY A 145 -10.54 15.36 -1.19
C GLY A 145 -10.37 15.35 0.34
N LYS A 146 -11.25 14.70 1.11
CA LYS A 146 -11.14 14.61 2.56
C LYS A 146 -10.40 13.33 2.98
N GLN A 147 -9.35 13.46 3.78
CA GLN A 147 -8.61 12.32 4.31
C GLN A 147 -9.44 11.60 5.36
N VAL A 148 -9.99 10.43 5.04
CA VAL A 148 -10.85 9.67 5.96
C VAL A 148 -10.10 8.62 6.77
N ARG A 149 -8.87 8.27 6.36
CA ARG A 149 -8.06 7.26 7.03
C ARG A 149 -6.58 7.46 6.78
N GLN A 150 -5.78 7.21 7.80
CA GLN A 150 -4.33 7.06 7.69
C GLN A 150 -3.82 5.81 8.41
N ALA A 151 -2.67 5.31 7.98
CA ALA A 151 -1.90 4.34 8.74
C ALA A 151 -0.41 4.55 8.53
N SER A 152 0.39 4.30 9.55
CA SER A 152 1.85 4.34 9.46
C SER A 152 2.46 3.13 10.14
N GLY A 153 3.65 2.71 9.70
CA GLY A 153 4.28 1.51 10.23
C GLY A 153 5.77 1.45 9.95
N ARG A 154 6.43 0.49 10.58
CA ARG A 154 7.85 0.20 10.35
C ARG A 154 8.06 -1.28 10.14
N LEU A 155 8.82 -1.61 9.10
CA LEU A 155 9.18 -2.98 8.73
C LEU A 155 10.69 -3.15 8.71
N ILE A 156 11.12 -4.39 8.90
CA ILE A 156 12.49 -4.84 8.64
C ILE A 156 12.47 -5.85 7.49
N LYS A 157 13.56 -5.91 6.72
CA LYS A 157 13.75 -6.93 5.68
C LYS A 157 14.08 -8.26 6.35
N VAL A 158 13.33 -9.31 6.03
CA VAL A 158 13.51 -10.65 6.62
C VAL A 158 13.91 -11.72 5.60
N ALA A 159 13.72 -11.45 4.31
CA ALA A 159 14.16 -12.31 3.22
C ALA A 159 14.36 -11.50 1.93
N LYS A 160 15.07 -12.10 0.97
CA LYS A 160 15.16 -11.60 -0.40
C LYS A 160 13.88 -11.90 -1.18
#